data_AF-A0A9N8DWW5-F1
#
_entry.id   AF-A0A9N8DWW5-F1
#
_cell.length_a   1.000
_cell.length_b   1.000
_cell.length_c   1.000
_cell.angle_alpha   90.00
_cell.angle_beta   90.00
_cell.angle_gamma   90.00
#
_symmetry.space_group_name_H-M   'P 1'
#
loop_
_entity.id
_entity.type
_entity.pdbx_description
1 polymer ?
#
loop_
_entity_poly.entity_id
_entity_poly.type
_entity_poly.pdbx_seq_one_letter_code
_entity_poly.pdbx_strand_id
1 'polypeptide(L)'
;MNFFGGGEPQKPAGPDPLFAATTEMEMYTDLFNKLTASCFSKCASKKHKEPDLSLGEMSCADRCVSKYLEAQQKIGIVLQQANESQAQQQQQMMSMQQTMAGRK
;
A
#
# COMPACT_ATOMS: atom_id res chain seq x y z
N MET A 1 35.36 -2.09 40.02
CA MET A 1 34.29 -3.10 39.95
C MET A 1 33.04 -2.46 39.37
N ASN A 2 32.84 -2.60 38.06
CA ASN A 2 31.59 -2.29 37.34
C ASN A 2 30.83 -3.62 37.20
N PHE A 3 29.56 -3.72 37.62
CA PHE A 3 28.79 -4.94 37.29
C PHE A 3 27.26 -4.79 37.09
N PHE A 4 26.55 -3.80 37.62
CA PHE A 4 25.09 -3.74 37.41
C PHE A 4 24.60 -2.31 37.18
N GLY A 5 25.11 -1.68 36.11
CA GLY A 5 24.47 -0.52 35.50
C GLY A 5 23.39 -1.03 34.55
N GLY A 6 22.14 -0.99 34.98
CA GLY A 6 20.96 -1.34 34.18
C GLY A 6 20.85 -0.43 32.96
N GLY A 7 21.46 -0.86 31.86
CA GLY A 7 21.19 -0.34 30.54
C GLY A 7 19.80 -0.77 30.14
N GLU A 8 18.84 0.14 30.32
CA GLU A 8 17.57 0.10 29.63
C GLU A 8 17.86 -0.11 28.13
N PRO A 9 17.22 -1.07 27.45
CA PRO A 9 17.41 -1.24 26.01
C PRO A 9 16.97 0.06 25.36
N GLN A 10 17.94 0.80 24.82
CA GLN A 10 17.71 2.02 24.05
C GLN A 10 16.72 1.67 22.94
N LYS A 11 15.45 2.07 23.12
CA LYS A 11 14.42 1.92 22.12
C LYS A 11 14.88 2.75 20.91
N PRO A 12 15.10 2.14 19.73
CA PRO A 12 15.68 2.84 18.60
C PRO A 12 14.75 4.00 18.20
N ALA A 13 15.33 5.18 18.01
CA ALA A 13 14.66 6.41 17.56
C ALA A 13 14.29 6.34 16.07
N GLY A 14 13.43 5.38 15.73
CA GLY A 14 12.72 5.28 14.46
C GLY A 14 11.21 5.16 14.73
N PRO A 15 10.35 5.18 13.68
CA PRO A 15 8.96 4.77 13.88
C PRO A 15 8.97 3.42 14.62
N ASP A 16 8.16 3.31 15.68
CA ASP A 16 8.12 2.10 16.50
C ASP A 16 8.02 0.89 15.55
N PRO A 17 8.85 -0.17 15.71
CA PRO A 17 8.81 -1.33 14.80
C PRO A 17 7.41 -1.95 14.74
N LEU A 18 6.64 -1.79 15.83
CA LEU A 18 5.23 -2.11 15.90
C LEU A 18 4.38 -1.29 14.91
N PHE A 19 4.61 0.02 14.81
CA PHE A 19 3.86 0.91 13.93
C PHE A 19 4.11 0.64 12.45
N ALA A 20 5.36 0.34 12.07
CA ALA A 20 5.68 -0.07 10.72
C ALA A 20 4.97 -1.40 10.37
N ALA A 21 5.04 -2.38 11.28
CA ALA A 21 4.38 -3.67 11.10
C ALA A 21 2.84 -3.56 11.02
N THR A 22 2.21 -2.70 11.82
CA THR A 22 0.75 -2.48 11.73
C THR A 22 0.36 -1.84 10.41
N THR A 23 1.16 -0.89 9.92
CA THR A 23 0.91 -0.22 8.64
C THR A 23 1.02 -1.20 7.47
N GLU A 24 2.02 -2.09 7.49
CA GLU A 24 2.15 -3.14 6.48
C GLU A 24 0.94 -4.08 6.49
N MET A 25 0.48 -4.51 7.67
CA MET A 25 -0.70 -5.37 7.80
C MET A 25 -1.98 -4.72 7.28
N GLU A 26 -2.19 -3.43 7.55
CA GLU A 26 -3.33 -2.67 7.02
C GLU A 26 -3.30 -2.61 5.49
N MET A 27 -2.12 -2.40 4.91
CA MET A 27 -1.91 -2.39 3.46
C MET A 27 -2.24 -3.74 2.82
N TYR A 28 -1.78 -4.84 3.40
CA TYR A 28 -2.13 -6.19 2.92
C TYR A 28 -3.63 -6.48 3.04
N THR A 29 -4.27 -6.00 4.11
CA THR A 29 -5.70 -6.18 4.33
C THR A 29 -6.52 -5.43 3.28
N ASP A 30 -6.19 -4.17 2.99
CA ASP A 30 -6.85 -3.39 1.93
C ASP A 30 -6.66 -4.04 0.55
N LEU A 31 -5.45 -4.52 0.25
CA LEU A 31 -5.16 -5.23 -0.99
C LEU A 31 -6.05 -6.47 -1.15
N PHE A 32 -6.15 -7.29 -0.10
CA PHE A 32 -6.96 -8.51 -0.12
C PHE A 32 -8.45 -8.22 -0.31
N ASN A 33 -8.98 -7.21 0.39
CA ASN A 33 -10.39 -6.82 0.29
C ASN A 33 -10.74 -6.35 -1.14
N LYS A 34 -9.89 -5.51 -1.74
CA LYS A 34 -10.09 -5.02 -3.11
C LYS A 34 -9.93 -6.11 -4.15
N LEU A 35 -8.93 -6.99 -3.99
CA LEU A 35 -8.72 -8.15 -4.86
C LEU A 35 -9.95 -9.06 -4.84
N THR A 36 -10.44 -9.41 -3.65
CA THR A 36 -11.60 -10.30 -3.48
C THR A 36 -12.86 -9.70 -4.09
N ALA A 37 -13.16 -8.42 -3.83
CA ALA A 37 -14.32 -7.75 -4.41
C ALA A 37 -14.24 -7.63 -5.95
N SER A 38 -13.05 -7.31 -6.47
CA SER A 38 -12.81 -7.19 -7.92
C SER A 38 -12.95 -8.53 -8.63
N CYS A 39 -12.37 -9.60 -8.08
CA CYS A 39 -12.46 -10.92 -8.70
C CYS A 39 -13.85 -11.55 -8.53
N PHE A 40 -14.52 -11.34 -7.40
CA PHE A 40 -15.91 -11.79 -7.23
C PHE A 40 -16.84 -11.11 -8.23
N SER A 41 -16.75 -9.79 -8.41
CA SER A 41 -17.60 -9.07 -9.37
C SER A 41 -17.33 -9.42 -10.85
N LYS A 42 -16.10 -9.83 -11.18
CA LYS A 42 -15.71 -10.19 -12.56
C LYS A 42 -15.97 -11.65 -12.90
N CYS A 43 -15.76 -12.55 -11.96
CA CYS A 43 -15.78 -13.98 -12.20
C CYS A 43 -17.05 -14.67 -11.71
N ALA A 44 -17.69 -14.18 -10.65
CA ALA A 44 -18.92 -14.79 -10.14
C ALA A 44 -20.14 -14.29 -10.93
N SER A 45 -20.97 -15.21 -11.41
CA SER A 45 -22.17 -14.86 -12.18
C SER A 45 -23.27 -14.27 -11.29
N LYS A 46 -23.83 -13.12 -11.67
CA LYS A 46 -24.94 -12.45 -10.94
C LYS A 46 -26.17 -13.32 -10.69
N LYS A 47 -26.36 -14.36 -11.51
CA LYS A 47 -27.53 -15.25 -11.43
C LYS A 47 -27.32 -16.47 -10.53
N HIS A 48 -26.14 -16.63 -9.91
CA HIS A 48 -25.76 -17.68 -8.94
C HIS A 48 -26.69 -18.90 -8.95
N LYS A 49 -26.50 -19.79 -9.95
CA LYS A 49 -27.37 -20.96 -10.11
C LYS A 49 -27.06 -22.06 -9.09
N GLU A 50 -25.81 -22.12 -8.64
CA GLU A 50 -25.27 -23.16 -7.77
C GLU A 50 -24.53 -22.47 -6.60
N PRO A 51 -24.49 -23.07 -5.41
CA PRO A 51 -23.75 -22.54 -4.26
C PRO A 51 -22.23 -22.69 -4.43
N ASP A 52 -21.79 -23.63 -5.25
CA ASP A 52 -20.39 -23.92 -5.51
C ASP A 52 -19.88 -23.19 -6.77
N LEU A 53 -18.59 -22.83 -6.77
CA LEU A 53 -17.95 -22.27 -7.96
C LEU A 53 -17.83 -23.34 -9.04
N SER A 54 -18.38 -23.04 -10.21
CA SER A 54 -18.18 -23.87 -11.39
C SER A 54 -16.72 -23.82 -11.86
N LEU A 55 -16.28 -24.84 -12.62
CA LEU A 55 -14.90 -24.95 -13.10
C LEU A 55 -14.46 -23.73 -13.95
N GLY A 56 -15.42 -23.07 -14.62
CA GLY A 56 -15.20 -21.81 -15.33
C GLY A 56 -14.97 -20.61 -14.40
N GLU A 57 -15.66 -20.55 -13.26
CA GLU A 57 -15.51 -19.47 -12.27
C GLU A 57 -14.22 -19.64 -11.47
N MET A 58 -13.84 -20.87 -11.13
CA MET A 58 -12.55 -21.17 -10.50
C MET A 58 -11.38 -20.76 -11.39
N SER A 59 -11.37 -21.18 -12.65
CA SER A 59 -10.30 -20.81 -13.60
C SER A 59 -10.28 -19.32 -13.94
N CYS A 60 -11.42 -18.63 -13.88
CA CYS A 60 -11.49 -17.17 -13.98
C CYS A 60 -10.84 -16.50 -12.76
N ALA A 61 -11.13 -16.99 -11.55
CA ALA A 61 -10.59 -16.43 -10.32
C ALA A 61 -9.05 -16.46 -10.30
N ASP A 62 -8.44 -17.58 -10.67
CA ASP A 62 -6.97 -17.70 -10.78
C ASP A 62 -6.38 -16.65 -11.73
N ARG A 63 -6.96 -16.54 -12.94
CA ARG A 63 -6.53 -15.56 -13.95
C ARG A 63 -6.76 -14.12 -13.48
N CYS A 64 -7.83 -13.87 -12.73
CA CYS A 64 -8.13 -12.56 -12.19
C CYS A 64 -7.07 -12.12 -11.19
N VAL A 65 -6.68 -13.01 -10.27
CA VAL A 65 -5.63 -12.74 -9.28
C VAL A 65 -4.30 -12.42 -9.96
N SER A 66 -3.88 -13.24 -10.94
CA SER A 66 -2.64 -12.99 -11.70
C SER A 66 -2.65 -11.59 -12.35
N LYS A 67 -3.73 -11.25 -13.05
CA LYS A 67 -3.86 -9.94 -13.71
C LYS A 67 -3.93 -8.77 -12.72
N TYR A 68 -4.57 -8.98 -11.57
CA TYR A 68 -4.67 -7.94 -10.56
C TYR A 68 -3.30 -7.60 -9.97
N LEU A 69 -2.48 -8.61 -9.67
CA LEU A 69 -1.13 -8.39 -9.16
C LEU A 69 -0.22 -7.74 -10.20
N GLU A 70 -0.30 -8.16 -11.47
CA GLU A 70 0.40 -7.49 -12.57
C GLU A 70 0.00 -6.02 -12.71
N ALA A 71 -1.30 -5.71 -12.58
CA ALA A 71 -1.78 -4.33 -12.61
C ALA A 71 -1.29 -3.53 -11.40
N GLN A 72 -1.32 -4.13 -10.20
CA GLN A 72 -0.83 -3.51 -8.97
C GLN A 72 0.66 -3.15 -9.07
N GLN A 73 1.49 -4.02 -9.65
CA GLN A 73 2.91 -3.74 -9.89
C GLN A 73 3.11 -2.57 -10.85
N LYS A 74 2.38 -2.53 -11.97
CA LYS A 74 2.45 -1.43 -12.95
C LYS A 74 2.01 -0.11 -12.34
N ILE A 75 0.93 -0.12 -11.56
CA ILE A 75 0.45 1.05 -10.83
C ILE A 75 1.53 1.53 -9.84
N GLY A 76 2.22 0.60 -9.16
CA GLY A 76 3.34 0.94 -8.28
C GLY A 76 4.45 1.73 -8.99
N ILE A 77 4.85 1.32 -10.20
CA ILE A 77 5.87 2.02 -11.00
C ILE A 77 5.39 3.43 -11.38
N VAL A 78 4.16 3.55 -11.87
CA VAL A 78 3.59 4.85 -12.28
C VAL A 78 3.43 5.78 -11.09
N LEU A 79 3.01 5.27 -9.94
CA LEU A 79 2.79 6.07 -8.74
C LEU A 79 4.13 6.54 -8.14
N GLN A 80 5.19 5.74 -8.24
CA GLN A 80 6.55 6.16 -7.88
C GLN A 80 7.02 7.34 -8.75
N GLN A 81 6.86 7.24 -10.07
CA GLN A 81 7.19 8.33 -11.00
C GLN A 81 6.35 9.59 -10.73
N ALA A 82 5.05 9.42 -10.46
CA ALA A 82 4.17 10.53 -10.12
C ALA A 82 4.58 11.21 -8.80
N ASN A 83 4.97 10.44 -7.79
CA ASN A 83 5.39 10.95 -6.49
C ASN A 83 6.66 11.82 -6.60
N GLU A 84 7.63 11.42 -7.43
CA GLU A 84 8.82 12.23 -7.72
C GLU A 84 8.45 13.57 -8.38
N SER A 85 7.54 13.55 -9.35
CA SER A 85 7.08 14.78 -10.00
C SER A 85 6.29 15.70 -9.07
N GLN A 86 5.50 15.15 -8.14
CA GLN A 86 4.77 15.92 -7.13
C GLN A 86 5.70 16.51 -6.07
N ALA A 87 6.74 15.77 -5.66
CA ALA A 87 7.73 16.28 -4.71
C ALA A 87 8.47 17.51 -5.28
N GLN A 88 8.78 17.51 -6.58
CA GLN A 88 9.36 18.67 -7.26
C GLN A 88 8.39 19.87 -7.29
N GLN A 89 7.09 19.63 -7.53
CA GLN A 89 6.08 20.69 -7.48
C GLN A 89 5.88 21.25 -6.08
N GLN A 90 5.90 20.41 -5.04
CA GLN A 90 5.83 20.87 -3.65
C GLN A 90 7.08 21.66 -3.23
N GLN A 91 8.27 21.25 -3.67
CA GLN A 91 9.49 22.01 -3.41
C GLN A 91 9.50 23.38 -4.12
N GLN A 92 8.98 23.45 -5.35
CA GLN A 92 8.80 24.74 -6.04
C GLN A 92 7.78 25.63 -5.35
N MET A 93 6.68 25.09 -4.81
CA MET A 93 5.74 25.88 -4.01
C MET A 93 6.34 26.37 -2.69
N MET A 94 7.14 25.56 -1.99
CA MET A 94 7.80 25.98 -0.75
C MET A 94 8.88 27.06 -0.97
N SER A 95 9.64 26.98 -2.07
CA SER A 95 10.63 28.02 -2.40
C SER A 95 9.99 29.34 -2.84
N MET A 96 8.83 29.28 -3.50
CA MET A 96 8.05 30.48 -3.84
C MET A 96 7.43 31.15 -2.60
N GLN A 97 7.05 30.37 -1.58
CA GLN A 97 6.50 30.92 -0.34
C GLN A 97 7.57 31.60 0.53
N GLN A 98 8.80 31.07 0.56
CA GLN A 98 9.94 31.71 1.25
C GLN A 98 10.34 33.06 0.61
N THR A 99 10.32 33.16 -0.72
CA THR A 99 10.65 34.42 -1.42
C THR A 99 9.61 35.53 -1.20
N MET A 100 8.34 35.18 -0.95
CA MET A 100 7.28 36.12 -0.59
C MET A 100 7.28 36.51 0.90
N ALA A 101 7.72 35.61 1.79
CA ALA A 101 7.81 35.88 3.24
C ALA A 101 9.01 36.74 3.64
N GLY A 102 10.12 36.70 2.89
CA GLY A 102 11.34 37.48 3.17
C GLY A 102 11.32 38.95 2.70
N ARG A 103 10.17 39.46 2.22
CA ARG A 103 10.01 40.81 1.66
C ARG A 103 9.21 41.75 2.58
N LYS A 104 9.32 41.54 3.89
CA LYS A 104 8.79 42.40 4.95
C LYS A 104 9.91 42.83 5.89
#